data_AF-A0A950PNR1-F1
#
_entry.id   AF-A0A950PNR1-F1
#
_cell.length_a   1.000
_cell.length_b   1.000
_cell.length_c   1.000
_cell.angle_alpha   90.00
_cell.angle_beta   90.00
_cell.angle_gamma   90.00
#
_symmetry.space_group_name_H-M   'P 1'
#
loop_
_entity.id
_entity.type
_entity.pdbx_description
1 polymer ?
#
loop_
_entity_poly.entity_id
_entity_poly.type
_entity_poly.pdbx_seq_one_letter_code
_entity_poly.pdbx_strand_id
1 'polypeptide(L)'
;MSAAGRVTDPLRQQPVTVADGQVGFNGALAAALTRAVGSMPALYLVLVIFGGWMALATWGPLHRVDPYPFGFLLFLDNVVQLVLCLVILVGQRVLGMAADRRAVQTYENAEAIFERVADLQAHLDRHDRALGRGVSLLESSAHPWIERHRVQPPPQAIDHVTGINGRIAAWLTQRLGSMTAFYLAAGTQVVWIGMAQLGLQRFDPYPFAFMSFLSTLAQLLFMIVIMVGQDVLGRAADRRSEQTLLDAEAILHECRRMKARLAAQDRVIDSLADFTSAQVTEHVARAIHHSRLEAAREDGPKSGSRPAPRLWEELPGEVKEASRLQARQLGERLAAIGCLMVPAFGPASAVAFDEEEVRVLARLEYEYRWSGSRALDVVDLPGQRDGLQPDPVPWEELSEQARAQSMEAVRRIPAVLADVGFQVLRTGQGADGPGEVDFAPKEWATLGRSLMASGVLVSLAEGVVDAEEIFALVTLLRETGITHPRRFIRELAAASTFDTGLQPGTKYADYKEPALQAIRAATGIVARAAPEELPHFRALLTDITAAVADANNEGGFFGLGARPRTPNEAAAMEAIRAATELDQLKAASTPTCQEKKS
;
A
#
# COMPACT_ATOMS: atom_id res chain seq x y z
N MET A 1 -12.80 10.37 25.89
CA MET A 1 -11.36 10.63 26.11
C MET A 1 -10.61 9.45 25.51
N SER A 2 -10.01 9.67 24.35
CA SER A 2 -9.49 8.63 23.46
C SER A 2 -8.01 8.37 23.76
N ALA A 3 -7.66 7.15 24.16
CA ALA A 3 -6.29 6.67 24.25
C ALA A 3 -5.99 5.86 22.98
N ALA A 4 -5.70 6.57 21.90
CA ALA A 4 -5.19 5.96 20.68
C ALA A 4 -3.76 5.46 20.94
N GLY A 5 -3.60 4.13 21.00
CA GLY A 5 -2.29 3.49 20.97
C GLY A 5 -1.59 3.84 19.66
N ARG A 6 -0.52 4.63 19.75
CA ARG A 6 0.38 4.88 18.62
C ARG A 6 1.07 3.56 18.30
N VAL A 7 0.65 2.91 17.22
CA VAL A 7 1.52 1.97 16.51
C VAL A 7 2.72 2.80 16.04
N THR A 8 3.87 2.63 16.68
CA THR A 8 5.11 3.26 16.26
C THR A 8 5.56 2.58 14.98
N ASP A 9 5.24 3.18 13.84
CA ASP A 9 5.89 2.87 12.56
C ASP A 9 7.42 3.03 12.75
N PRO A 10 8.24 1.97 12.62
CA PRO A 10 9.68 2.07 12.83
C PRO A 10 10.36 3.07 11.88
N LEU A 11 9.70 3.47 10.78
CA LEU A 11 10.17 4.51 9.86
C LEU A 11 10.03 5.94 10.40
N ARG A 12 9.35 6.16 11.53
CA ARG A 12 9.27 7.47 12.21
C ARG A 12 10.29 7.61 13.34
N GLN A 13 11.48 7.03 13.22
CA GLN A 13 12.57 7.53 14.03
C GLN A 13 12.95 8.91 13.49
N GLN A 14 12.74 9.96 14.30
CA GLN A 14 13.22 11.29 13.94
C GLN A 14 14.74 11.21 13.66
N PRO A 15 15.24 11.91 12.63
CA PRO A 15 16.67 11.93 12.37
C PRO A 15 17.37 12.42 13.62
N VAL A 16 18.31 11.63 14.16
CA VAL A 16 19.05 12.00 15.39
C VAL A 16 19.73 13.34 15.13
N THR A 17 19.19 14.40 15.74
CA THR A 17 19.80 15.71 15.64
C THR A 17 20.90 15.83 16.69
N VAL A 18 21.82 16.78 16.50
CA VAL A 18 22.86 17.08 17.50
C VAL A 18 22.24 17.44 18.86
N ALA A 19 20.97 17.86 18.89
CA ALA A 19 20.24 18.21 20.10
C ALA A 19 19.69 17.00 20.87
N ASP A 20 19.46 15.86 20.21
CA ASP A 20 18.83 14.67 20.81
C ASP A 20 19.83 13.75 21.52
N GLY A 21 21.12 13.91 21.21
CA GLY A 21 22.17 13.27 21.99
C GLY A 21 22.24 13.91 23.37
N GLN A 22 22.42 13.13 24.43
CA GLN A 22 22.88 13.57 25.76
C GLN A 22 24.24 14.27 25.69
N VAL A 23 24.31 15.39 24.98
CA VAL A 23 25.40 16.32 25.02
C VAL A 23 25.10 17.18 26.23
N GLY A 24 25.72 16.87 27.37
CA GLY A 24 25.60 17.71 28.56
C GLY A 24 25.84 19.18 28.18
N PHE A 25 25.20 20.13 28.88
CA PHE A 25 25.21 21.57 28.58
C PHE A 25 26.55 22.10 28.02
N ASN A 26 27.67 21.67 28.62
CA ASN A 26 29.02 22.04 28.21
C ASN A 26 29.37 21.63 26.77
N GLY A 27 28.96 20.45 26.30
CA GLY A 27 29.26 19.98 24.94
C GLY A 27 28.45 20.71 23.88
N ALA A 28 27.21 21.09 24.21
CA ALA A 28 26.36 21.90 23.34
C ALA A 28 26.96 23.31 23.20
N LEU A 29 27.40 23.88 24.32
CA LEU A 29 28.13 25.16 24.33
C LEU A 29 29.42 25.09 23.50
N ALA A 30 30.24 24.05 23.68
CA ALA A 30 31.48 23.87 22.91
C ALA A 30 31.21 23.72 21.40
N ALA A 31 30.19 22.95 21.02
CA ALA A 31 29.79 22.80 19.62
C ALA A 31 29.26 24.12 19.01
N ALA A 32 28.46 24.88 19.76
CA ALA A 32 27.95 26.18 19.34
C ALA A 32 29.08 27.21 19.16
N LEU A 33 29.99 27.30 20.14
CA LEU A 33 31.18 28.15 20.06
C LEU A 33 32.08 27.77 18.88
N THR A 34 32.31 26.48 18.65
CA THR A 34 33.11 26.00 17.51
C THR A 34 32.48 26.40 16.17
N ARG A 35 31.16 26.32 16.04
CA ARG A 35 30.44 26.79 14.84
C ARG A 35 30.51 28.30 14.66
N ALA A 36 30.36 29.06 15.75
CA ALA A 36 30.40 30.52 15.72
C ALA A 36 31.80 31.03 15.34
N VAL A 37 32.84 30.46 15.94
CA VAL A 37 34.24 30.81 15.70
C VAL A 37 34.69 30.39 14.29
N GLY A 38 34.25 29.24 13.79
CA GLY A 38 34.56 28.76 12.44
C GLY A 38 33.83 29.52 11.31
N SER A 39 33.18 30.65 11.59
CA SER A 39 32.39 31.40 10.60
C SER A 39 33.17 32.59 10.02
N MET A 40 32.89 32.94 8.75
CA MET A 40 33.51 34.10 8.08
C MET A 40 33.23 35.44 8.79
N PRO A 41 32.03 35.70 9.35
CA PRO A 41 31.79 36.93 10.13
C PRO A 41 32.66 37.05 11.39
N ALA A 42 32.93 35.93 12.08
CA ALA A 42 33.80 35.93 13.25
C ALA A 42 35.23 36.33 12.90
N LEU A 43 35.75 35.86 11.76
CA LEU A 43 37.05 36.28 11.24
C LEU A 43 37.12 37.80 11.02
N TYR A 44 36.12 38.38 10.34
CA TYR A 44 36.09 39.81 10.10
C TYR A 44 36.01 40.62 11.40
N LEU A 45 35.21 40.16 12.36
CA LEU A 45 35.10 40.79 13.68
C LEU A 45 36.44 40.79 14.42
N VAL A 46 37.16 39.65 14.42
CA VAL A 46 38.50 39.55 15.04
C VAL A 46 39.50 40.48 14.35
N LEU A 47 39.53 40.50 13.01
CA LEU A 47 40.43 41.39 12.25
C LEU A 47 40.17 42.87 12.55
N VAL A 48 38.91 43.27 12.65
CA VAL A 48 38.53 44.65 13.00
C VAL A 48 38.94 44.99 14.44
N ILE A 49 38.71 44.08 15.40
CA ILE A 49 39.08 44.30 16.80
C ILE A 49 40.61 44.41 16.95
N PHE A 50 41.37 43.47 16.38
CA PHE A 50 42.83 43.46 16.46
C PHE A 50 43.44 44.66 15.71
N GLY A 51 42.98 44.94 14.49
CA GLY A 51 43.43 46.09 13.72
C GLY A 51 43.11 47.42 14.38
N GLY A 52 41.90 47.55 14.95
CA GLY A 52 41.48 48.71 15.72
C GLY A 52 42.29 48.91 16.99
N TRP A 53 42.55 47.83 17.75
CA TRP A 53 43.40 47.87 18.94
C TRP A 53 44.82 48.29 18.61
N MET A 54 45.41 47.70 17.57
CA MET A 54 46.78 48.00 17.13
C MET A 54 46.90 49.48 16.69
N ALA A 55 45.91 50.02 15.97
CA ALA A 55 45.88 51.43 15.59
C ALA A 55 45.78 52.34 16.83
N LEU A 56 44.91 51.99 17.79
CA LEU A 56 44.67 52.77 19.00
C LEU A 56 45.83 52.70 20.01
N ALA A 57 46.56 51.59 20.05
CA ALA A 57 47.76 51.40 20.85
C ALA A 57 49.00 52.09 20.25
N THR A 58 49.05 52.22 18.92
CA THR A 58 50.17 52.88 18.23
C THR A 58 50.04 54.41 18.22
N TRP A 59 48.84 54.93 17.93
CA TRP A 59 48.63 56.38 17.75
C TRP A 59 47.61 57.00 18.72
N GLY A 60 46.90 56.19 19.49
CA GLY A 60 45.77 56.61 20.30
C GLY A 60 46.03 56.58 21.81
N PRO A 61 44.97 56.77 22.62
CA PRO A 61 45.04 56.84 24.08
C PRO A 61 45.51 55.52 24.75
N LEU A 62 45.48 54.40 24.03
CA LEU A 62 45.92 53.09 24.53
C LEU A 62 47.46 52.93 24.55
N HIS A 63 48.22 53.88 24.00
CA HIS A 63 49.67 53.82 23.96
C HIS A 63 50.33 53.67 25.34
N ARG A 64 49.71 54.20 26.41
CA ARG A 64 50.20 54.06 27.79
C ARG A 64 49.94 52.68 28.40
N VAL A 65 48.98 51.94 27.86
CA VAL A 65 48.52 50.65 28.40
C VAL A 65 49.21 49.49 27.68
N ASP A 66 49.38 49.60 26.36
CA ASP A 66 49.92 48.52 25.53
C ASP A 66 50.84 49.06 24.42
N PRO A 67 52.02 49.61 24.74
CA PRO A 67 52.94 50.13 23.75
C PRO A 67 53.52 49.01 22.87
N TYR A 68 53.91 49.35 21.63
CA TYR A 68 54.63 48.43 20.74
C TYR A 68 55.86 47.86 21.48
N PRO A 69 56.03 46.52 21.59
CA PRO A 69 55.52 45.46 20.72
C PRO A 69 54.19 44.78 21.13
N PHE A 70 53.29 45.48 21.83
CA PHE A 70 51.94 45.03 22.22
C PHE A 70 51.93 43.83 23.18
N GLY A 71 52.61 43.96 24.32
CA GLY A 71 52.73 42.87 25.31
C GLY A 71 51.38 42.37 25.85
N PHE A 72 50.39 43.25 26.01
CA PHE A 72 49.06 42.85 26.47
C PHE A 72 48.29 42.10 25.37
N LEU A 73 48.31 42.61 24.13
CA LEU A 73 47.64 41.95 23.01
C LEU A 73 48.24 40.57 22.74
N LEU A 74 49.58 40.43 22.76
CA LEU A 74 50.26 39.13 22.59
C LEU A 74 49.89 38.14 23.69
N PHE A 75 49.81 38.60 24.94
CA PHE A 75 49.36 37.78 26.06
C PHE A 75 47.90 37.36 25.89
N LEU A 76 47.01 38.29 25.55
CA LEU A 76 45.58 38.03 25.37
C LEU A 76 45.34 37.06 24.21
N ASP A 77 46.01 37.26 23.09
CA ASP A 77 45.99 36.37 21.92
C ASP A 77 46.38 34.95 22.33
N ASN A 78 47.49 34.81 23.05
CA ASN A 78 47.98 33.51 23.51
C ASN A 78 46.98 32.78 24.43
N VAL A 79 46.37 33.50 25.39
CA VAL A 79 45.36 32.93 26.29
C VAL A 79 44.12 32.51 25.51
N VAL A 80 43.58 33.41 24.68
CA VAL A 80 42.37 33.17 23.88
C VAL A 80 42.59 32.02 22.89
N GLN A 81 43.72 31.97 22.21
CA GLN A 81 44.04 30.94 21.22
C GLN A 81 44.14 29.55 21.87
N LEU A 82 44.78 29.41 23.03
CA LEU A 82 44.86 28.11 23.72
C LEU A 82 43.46 27.61 24.13
N VAL A 83 42.65 28.50 24.72
CA VAL A 83 41.25 28.24 25.09
C VAL A 83 40.44 27.83 23.85
N LEU A 84 40.61 28.56 22.75
CA LEU A 84 39.90 28.30 21.50
C LEU A 84 40.28 26.96 20.87
N CYS A 85 41.57 26.61 20.86
CA CYS A 85 42.03 25.30 20.38
C CYS A 85 41.37 24.15 21.16
N LEU A 86 41.29 24.26 22.48
CA LEU A 86 40.64 23.26 23.33
C LEU A 86 39.12 23.20 23.10
N VAL A 87 38.45 24.36 22.97
CA VAL A 87 37.02 24.42 22.65
C VAL A 87 36.74 23.78 21.29
N ILE A 88 37.56 24.05 20.27
CA ILE A 88 37.45 23.44 18.94
C ILE A 88 37.62 21.93 19.02
N LEU A 89 38.64 21.46 19.75
CA LEU A 89 38.92 20.02 19.89
C LEU A 89 37.75 19.29 20.57
N VAL A 90 37.18 19.89 21.62
CA VAL A 90 35.98 19.37 22.30
C VAL A 90 34.76 19.43 21.37
N GLY A 91 34.56 20.53 20.65
CA GLY A 91 33.45 20.71 19.72
C GLY A 91 33.50 19.71 18.56
N GLN A 92 34.66 19.48 17.96
CA GLN A 92 34.88 18.48 16.91
C GLN A 92 34.55 17.06 17.40
N ARG A 93 34.94 16.70 18.62
CA ARG A 93 34.60 15.41 19.21
C ARG A 93 33.09 15.22 19.37
N VAL A 94 32.40 16.24 19.90
CA VAL A 94 30.94 16.20 20.07
C VAL A 94 30.22 16.08 18.71
N LEU A 95 30.67 16.87 17.72
CA LEU A 95 30.12 16.82 16.36
C LEU A 95 30.40 15.47 15.68
N GLY A 96 31.59 14.89 15.89
CA GLY A 96 31.98 13.57 15.38
C GLY A 96 31.10 12.45 15.93
N MET A 97 30.87 12.41 17.24
CA MET A 97 29.97 11.42 17.86
C MET A 97 28.53 11.53 17.35
N ALA A 98 28.03 12.75 17.17
CA ALA A 98 26.70 12.95 16.60
C ALA A 98 26.62 12.55 15.12
N ALA A 99 27.71 12.71 14.36
CA ALA A 99 27.80 12.20 12.99
C ALA A 99 27.84 10.67 12.95
N ASP A 100 28.58 10.03 13.86
CA ASP A 100 28.68 8.57 13.94
C ASP A 100 27.33 7.93 14.32
N ARG A 101 26.59 8.51 15.29
CA ARG A 101 25.23 8.05 15.59
C ARG A 101 24.28 8.15 14.41
N ARG A 102 24.32 9.27 13.68
CA ARG A 102 23.52 9.45 12.46
C ARG A 102 23.90 8.41 11.40
N ALA A 103 25.18 8.08 11.26
CA ALA A 103 25.63 7.07 10.32
C ALA A 103 25.06 5.68 10.64
N VAL A 104 25.06 5.29 11.91
CA VAL A 104 24.43 4.03 12.37
C VAL A 104 22.93 4.05 12.06
N GLN A 105 22.24 5.14 12.37
CA GLN A 105 20.80 5.26 12.05
C GLN A 105 20.52 5.16 10.54
N THR A 106 21.35 5.80 9.70
CA THR A 106 21.22 5.69 8.23
C THR A 106 21.40 4.26 7.75
N TYR A 107 22.36 3.54 8.33
CA TYR A 107 22.59 2.12 8.03
C TYR A 107 21.39 1.25 8.42
N GLU A 108 20.89 1.39 9.64
CA GLU A 108 19.71 0.65 10.13
C GLU A 108 18.47 0.94 9.25
N ASN A 109 18.30 2.21 8.83
CA ASN A 109 17.22 2.59 7.92
C ASN A 109 17.37 1.93 6.53
N ALA A 110 18.59 1.87 6.00
CA ALA A 110 18.85 1.21 4.72
C ALA A 110 18.59 -0.30 4.80
N GLU A 111 19.01 -0.95 5.89
CA GLU A 111 18.74 -2.37 6.15
C GLU A 111 17.25 -2.66 6.21
N ALA A 112 16.47 -1.84 6.94
CA ALA A 112 15.02 -1.97 6.99
C ALA A 112 14.35 -1.80 5.62
N ILE A 113 14.88 -0.92 4.76
CA ILE A 113 14.41 -0.79 3.37
C ILE A 113 14.71 -2.06 2.58
N PHE A 114 15.92 -2.61 2.69
CA PHE A 114 16.29 -3.84 1.99
C PHE A 114 15.45 -5.05 2.42
N GLU A 115 15.13 -5.18 3.71
CA GLU A 115 14.22 -6.23 4.21
C GLU A 115 12.82 -6.12 3.60
N ARG A 116 12.26 -4.90 3.56
CA ARG A 116 10.94 -4.68 2.93
C ARG A 116 10.96 -4.94 1.43
N VAL A 117 12.02 -4.54 0.74
CA VAL A 117 12.18 -4.83 -0.69
C VAL A 117 12.26 -6.34 -0.93
N ALA A 118 12.99 -7.08 -0.08
CA ALA A 118 13.07 -8.53 -0.16
C ALA A 118 11.71 -9.22 0.07
N ASP A 119 10.93 -8.77 1.06
CA ASP A 119 9.59 -9.30 1.32
C ASP A 119 8.62 -9.03 0.16
N LEU A 120 8.64 -7.80 -0.39
CA LEU A 120 7.87 -7.45 -1.59
C LEU A 120 8.24 -8.33 -2.78
N GLN A 121 9.54 -8.58 -3.00
CA GLN A 121 9.99 -9.48 -4.06
C GLN A 121 9.53 -10.92 -3.83
N ALA A 122 9.65 -11.45 -2.62
CA ALA A 122 9.17 -12.79 -2.28
C ALA A 122 7.65 -12.92 -2.46
N HIS A 123 6.90 -11.85 -2.17
CA HIS A 123 5.48 -11.78 -2.45
C HIS A 123 5.18 -11.82 -3.96
N LEU A 124 5.90 -11.03 -4.77
CA LEU A 124 5.78 -11.08 -6.23
C LEU A 124 6.20 -12.44 -6.81
N ASP A 125 7.23 -13.09 -6.26
CA ASP A 125 7.63 -14.46 -6.63
C ASP A 125 6.52 -15.48 -6.39
N ARG A 126 5.74 -15.33 -5.30
CA ARG A 126 4.57 -16.17 -5.04
C ARG A 126 3.49 -15.95 -6.11
N HIS A 127 3.20 -14.71 -6.48
CA HIS A 127 2.23 -14.39 -7.54
C HIS A 127 2.68 -14.94 -8.90
N ASP A 128 3.95 -14.75 -9.27
CA ASP A 128 4.49 -15.28 -10.53
C ASP A 128 4.41 -16.82 -10.60
N ARG A 129 4.59 -17.50 -9.46
CA ARG A 129 4.41 -18.97 -9.37
C ARG A 129 2.94 -19.38 -9.51
N ALA A 130 2.02 -18.64 -8.90
CA ALA A 130 0.58 -18.90 -8.98
C ALA A 130 0.02 -18.66 -10.39
N LEU A 131 0.52 -17.64 -11.11
CA LEU A 131 0.12 -17.32 -12.49
C LEU A 131 0.70 -18.28 -13.56
N GLY A 132 1.56 -19.23 -13.17
CA GLY A 132 2.03 -20.32 -14.01
C GLY A 132 3.33 -20.03 -14.77
N ARG A 133 4.26 -21.00 -14.69
CA ARG A 133 5.60 -21.27 -15.28
C ARG A 133 6.20 -20.43 -16.45
N GLY A 134 5.53 -19.45 -17.06
CA GLY A 134 6.06 -18.65 -18.17
C GLY A 134 7.12 -17.59 -17.77
N VAL A 135 7.26 -17.25 -16.49
CA VAL A 135 8.18 -16.19 -16.01
C VAL A 135 9.41 -16.77 -15.29
N SER A 136 9.72 -18.06 -15.50
CA SER A 136 10.90 -18.72 -14.92
C SER A 136 12.25 -18.36 -15.60
N LEU A 137 12.33 -17.28 -16.38
CA LEU A 137 13.51 -16.99 -17.22
C LEU A 137 14.49 -15.96 -16.66
N LEU A 138 14.29 -15.47 -15.43
CA LEU A 138 15.31 -14.68 -14.76
C LEU A 138 15.61 -15.33 -13.41
N GLU A 139 16.46 -16.35 -13.45
CA GLU A 139 17.26 -16.74 -12.29
C GLU A 139 18.12 -15.52 -11.94
N SER A 140 17.61 -14.67 -11.06
CA SER A 140 18.22 -13.38 -10.75
C SER A 140 18.64 -13.38 -9.28
N SER A 141 19.95 -13.39 -9.08
CA SER A 141 20.58 -13.08 -7.80
C SER A 141 20.36 -11.61 -7.43
N ALA A 142 20.28 -11.32 -6.13
CA ALA A 142 20.21 -9.96 -5.62
C ALA A 142 21.42 -9.12 -6.06
N HIS A 143 21.29 -7.79 -6.08
CA HIS A 143 22.43 -6.92 -6.40
C HIS A 143 23.65 -7.25 -5.50
N PRO A 144 24.88 -7.42 -6.03
CA PRO A 144 26.05 -7.87 -5.26
C PRO A 144 26.39 -7.00 -4.06
N TRP A 145 25.96 -5.73 -4.07
CA TRP A 145 26.12 -4.82 -2.94
C TRP A 145 25.28 -5.20 -1.72
N ILE A 146 24.08 -5.76 -1.90
CA ILE A 146 23.17 -6.08 -0.78
C ILE A 146 23.81 -7.14 0.14
N GLU A 147 24.43 -8.16 -0.45
CA GLU A 147 25.16 -9.19 0.30
C GLU A 147 26.42 -8.62 0.96
N ARG A 148 27.17 -7.76 0.26
CA ARG A 148 28.37 -7.12 0.82
C ARG A 148 28.04 -6.15 1.96
N HIS A 149 26.95 -5.40 1.84
CA HIS A 149 26.48 -4.42 2.81
C HIS A 149 26.05 -5.09 4.13
N ARG A 150 25.40 -6.26 4.08
CA ARG A 150 25.06 -7.05 5.28
C ARG A 150 26.27 -7.52 6.08
N VAL A 151 27.43 -7.63 5.44
CA VAL A 151 28.67 -8.09 6.09
C VAL A 151 29.50 -6.91 6.62
N GLN A 152 29.35 -5.71 6.06
CA GLN A 152 30.14 -4.55 6.44
C GLN A 152 29.40 -3.66 7.47
N PRO A 153 29.98 -3.42 8.66
CA PRO A 153 29.39 -2.51 9.63
C PRO A 153 29.44 -1.05 9.14
N PRO A 154 28.57 -0.16 9.65
CA PRO A 154 28.58 1.24 9.27
C PRO A 154 29.94 1.90 9.59
N PRO A 155 30.54 2.68 8.67
CA PRO A 155 31.86 3.25 8.86
C PRO A 155 31.81 4.34 9.94
N GLN A 156 32.44 4.05 11.07
CA GLN A 156 32.59 4.99 12.17
C GLN A 156 34.01 5.54 12.23
N ALA A 157 34.17 6.74 12.79
CA ALA A 157 35.49 7.35 12.94
C ALA A 157 36.47 6.50 13.78
N ILE A 158 35.95 5.73 14.74
CA ILE A 158 36.74 4.85 15.62
C ILE A 158 37.36 3.65 14.90
N ASP A 159 36.73 3.15 13.84
CA ASP A 159 37.18 1.96 13.11
C ASP A 159 38.32 2.28 12.13
N HIS A 160 38.49 3.56 11.81
CA HIS A 160 39.40 4.05 10.78
C HIS A 160 40.71 4.58 11.35
N VAL A 161 40.94 4.31 12.62
CA VAL A 161 42.19 4.57 13.33
C VAL A 161 43.22 3.50 12.91
N THR A 162 43.67 3.55 11.66
CA THR A 162 44.65 2.61 11.12
C THR A 162 46.09 3.10 11.36
N GLY A 163 46.95 2.18 11.80
CA GLY A 163 48.34 2.45 12.13
C GLY A 163 48.57 2.98 13.56
N ILE A 164 49.83 2.89 14.01
CA ILE A 164 50.26 3.34 15.35
C ILE A 164 50.00 4.85 15.52
N ASN A 165 50.26 5.63 14.48
CA ASN A 165 50.11 7.09 14.50
C ASN A 165 48.64 7.53 14.63
N GLY A 166 47.72 6.86 13.92
CA GLY A 166 46.29 7.13 14.04
C GLY A 166 45.79 6.86 15.47
N ARG A 167 46.23 5.76 16.08
CA ARG A 167 45.82 5.38 17.46
C ARG A 167 46.30 6.38 18.49
N ILE A 168 47.54 6.84 18.34
CA ILE A 168 48.09 7.89 19.19
C ILE A 168 47.29 9.19 19.00
N ALA A 169 47.01 9.59 17.76
CA ALA A 169 46.25 10.81 17.48
C ALA A 169 44.81 10.76 18.03
N ALA A 170 44.11 9.64 17.86
CA ALA A 170 42.77 9.43 18.41
C ALA A 170 42.78 9.47 19.93
N TRP A 171 43.75 8.79 20.57
CA TRP A 171 43.93 8.82 22.03
C TRP A 171 44.23 10.23 22.55
N LEU A 172 45.14 10.95 21.89
CA LEU A 172 45.51 12.32 22.27
C LEU A 172 44.32 13.27 22.11
N THR A 173 43.59 13.16 21.01
CA THR A 173 42.36 13.92 20.73
C THR A 173 41.27 13.62 21.77
N GLN A 174 41.10 12.37 22.19
CA GLN A 174 40.14 12.00 23.22
C GLN A 174 40.52 12.56 24.60
N ARG A 175 41.81 12.52 24.96
CA ARG A 175 42.29 12.97 26.27
C ARG A 175 42.28 14.50 26.37
N LEU A 176 42.78 15.17 25.35
CA LEU A 176 42.85 16.64 25.26
C LEU A 176 41.47 17.26 24.94
N GLY A 177 40.63 16.59 24.16
CA GLY A 177 39.26 16.99 23.86
C GLY A 177 38.25 16.61 24.95
N SER A 178 38.70 16.53 26.21
CA SER A 178 37.84 16.32 27.37
C SER A 178 37.51 17.64 28.05
N MET A 179 36.30 17.77 28.60
CA MET A 179 35.91 18.97 29.35
C MET A 179 36.84 19.21 30.54
N THR A 180 37.32 18.14 31.17
CA THR A 180 38.28 18.23 32.27
C THR A 180 39.61 18.84 31.80
N ALA A 181 40.13 18.45 30.63
CA ALA A 181 41.34 19.03 30.08
C ALA A 181 41.17 20.52 29.75
N PHE A 182 40.00 20.90 29.21
CA PHE A 182 39.65 22.30 28.99
C PHE A 182 39.66 23.11 30.29
N TYR A 183 38.93 22.67 31.32
CA TYR A 183 38.88 23.37 32.61
C TYR A 183 40.23 23.38 33.32
N LEU A 184 41.04 22.32 33.19
CA LEU A 184 42.38 22.26 33.76
C LEU A 184 43.30 23.30 33.11
N ALA A 185 43.30 23.40 31.78
CA ALA A 185 44.12 24.37 31.06
C ALA A 185 43.70 25.82 31.35
N ALA A 186 42.40 26.12 31.24
CA ALA A 186 41.86 27.44 31.54
C ALA A 186 42.07 27.81 33.02
N GLY A 187 41.83 26.86 33.93
CA GLY A 187 42.06 27.04 35.36
C GLY A 187 43.53 27.29 35.69
N THR A 188 44.46 26.57 35.05
CA THR A 188 45.90 26.76 35.25
C THR A 188 46.32 28.17 34.83
N GLN A 189 45.80 28.69 33.71
CA GLN A 189 46.08 30.07 33.28
C GLN A 189 45.56 31.10 34.28
N VAL A 190 44.31 30.97 34.74
CA VAL A 190 43.70 31.88 35.72
C VAL A 190 44.45 31.84 37.04
N VAL A 191 44.83 30.65 37.50
CA VAL A 191 45.61 30.46 38.74
C VAL A 191 47.00 31.08 38.61
N TRP A 192 47.66 30.93 37.47
CA TRP A 192 48.97 31.55 37.21
C TRP A 192 48.89 33.08 37.30
N ILE A 193 47.89 33.68 36.64
CA ILE A 193 47.64 35.13 36.66
C ILE A 193 47.35 35.59 38.10
N GLY A 194 46.49 34.86 38.82
CA GLY A 194 46.11 35.18 40.20
C GLY A 194 47.30 35.12 41.16
N MET A 195 48.16 34.09 41.06
CA MET A 195 49.35 33.96 41.90
C MET A 195 50.37 35.07 41.64
N ALA A 196 50.52 35.50 40.39
CA ALA A 196 51.41 36.60 40.05
C ALA A 196 50.87 37.96 40.53
N GLN A 197 49.56 38.21 40.40
CA GLN A 197 48.93 39.45 40.88
C GLN A 197 48.94 39.57 42.41
N LEU A 198 48.83 38.45 43.13
CA LEU A 198 48.91 38.38 44.59
C LEU A 198 50.35 38.44 45.12
N GLY A 199 51.36 38.51 44.24
CA GLY A 199 52.78 38.60 44.62
C GLY A 199 53.35 37.32 45.23
N LEU A 200 52.62 36.20 45.15
CA LEU A 200 53.04 34.88 45.65
C LEU A 200 54.14 34.27 44.76
N GLN A 201 54.18 34.64 43.49
CA GLN A 201 55.15 34.17 42.50
C GLN A 201 55.96 35.35 41.92
N ARG A 202 57.29 35.32 42.06
CA ARG A 202 58.22 36.33 41.51
C ARG A 202 58.93 35.92 40.21
N PHE A 203 58.76 34.68 39.78
CA PHE A 203 59.53 34.08 38.67
C PHE A 203 59.07 34.52 37.28
N ASP A 204 57.79 34.90 37.11
CA ASP A 204 57.22 35.28 35.80
C ASP A 204 56.40 36.58 35.92
N PRO A 205 57.05 37.77 35.91
CA PRO A 205 56.36 39.05 35.98
C PRO A 205 55.54 39.32 34.72
N TYR A 206 54.51 40.18 34.84
CA TYR A 206 53.79 40.73 33.69
C TYR A 206 54.80 41.29 32.67
N PRO A 207 54.75 40.90 31.38
CA PRO A 207 53.63 40.30 30.63
C PRO A 207 53.60 38.75 30.54
N PHE A 208 54.17 38.02 31.50
CA PHE A 208 54.10 36.55 31.60
C PHE A 208 54.77 35.82 30.42
N ALA A 209 56.03 36.12 30.17
CA ALA A 209 56.78 35.56 29.04
C ALA A 209 56.93 34.03 29.15
N PHE A 210 57.12 33.50 30.36
CA PHE A 210 57.28 32.05 30.56
C PHE A 210 55.96 31.30 30.36
N MET A 211 54.85 31.82 30.89
CA MET A 211 53.52 31.27 30.63
C MET A 211 53.19 31.30 29.14
N SER A 212 53.44 32.43 28.47
CA SER A 212 53.18 32.60 27.04
C SER A 212 53.99 31.61 26.19
N PHE A 213 55.26 31.38 26.53
CA PHE A 213 56.11 30.37 25.89
C PHE A 213 55.58 28.94 26.07
N LEU A 214 55.17 28.57 27.28
CA LEU A 214 54.62 27.22 27.54
C LEU A 214 53.29 27.02 26.80
N SER A 215 52.48 28.06 26.73
CA SER A 215 51.21 28.06 26.03
C SER A 215 51.38 28.00 24.50
N THR A 216 52.31 28.75 23.90
CA THR A 216 52.60 28.62 22.45
C THR A 216 53.12 27.24 22.09
N LEU A 217 53.94 26.61 22.96
CA LEU A 217 54.37 25.23 22.78
C LEU A 217 53.19 24.25 22.81
N ALA A 218 52.26 24.43 23.76
CA ALA A 218 51.05 23.61 23.86
C ALA A 218 50.12 23.82 22.64
N GLN A 219 49.98 25.05 22.15
CA GLN A 219 49.20 25.37 20.95
C GLN A 219 49.76 24.67 19.70
N LEU A 220 51.08 24.66 19.51
CA LEU A 220 51.70 23.97 18.39
C LEU A 220 51.36 22.47 18.41
N LEU A 221 51.41 21.85 19.60
CA LEU A 221 51.01 20.45 19.78
C LEU A 221 49.52 20.26 19.45
N PHE A 222 48.65 21.15 19.94
CA PHE A 222 47.21 21.08 19.66
C PHE A 222 46.88 21.25 18.18
N MET A 223 47.60 22.12 17.46
CA MET A 223 47.41 22.28 16.02
C MET A 223 47.69 20.99 15.25
N ILE A 224 48.78 20.28 15.59
CA ILE A 224 49.11 18.98 14.98
C ILE A 224 48.01 17.96 15.28
N VAL A 225 47.55 17.91 16.53
CA VAL A 225 46.49 16.98 16.96
C VAL A 225 45.18 17.26 16.23
N ILE A 226 44.77 18.54 16.13
CA ILE A 226 43.54 18.94 15.44
C ILE A 226 43.62 18.57 13.96
N MET A 227 44.75 18.86 13.30
CA MET A 227 44.94 18.54 11.88
C MET A 227 44.85 17.03 11.60
N VAL A 228 45.51 16.20 12.41
CA VAL A 228 45.40 14.74 12.27
C VAL A 228 44.00 14.26 12.62
N GLY A 229 43.36 14.84 13.64
CA GLY A 229 41.98 14.54 14.01
C GLY A 229 41.00 14.82 12.87
N GLN A 230 41.17 15.94 12.16
CA GLN A 230 40.35 16.32 11.00
C GLN A 230 40.54 15.36 9.82
N ASP A 231 41.77 14.96 9.53
CA ASP A 231 42.08 14.01 8.45
C ASP A 231 41.48 12.61 8.71
N VAL A 232 41.52 12.13 9.95
CA VAL A 232 40.86 10.87 10.35
C VAL A 232 39.34 10.97 10.23
N LEU A 233 38.74 12.06 10.72
CA LEU A 233 37.29 12.30 10.60
C LEU A 233 36.85 12.46 9.13
N GLY A 234 37.69 13.08 8.29
CA GLY A 234 37.46 13.26 6.87
C GLY A 234 37.35 11.93 6.12
N ARG A 235 38.29 11.01 6.34
CA ARG A 235 38.25 9.68 5.71
C ARG A 235 37.00 8.87 6.08
N ALA A 236 36.56 8.96 7.34
CA ALA A 236 35.33 8.31 7.77
C ALA A 236 34.09 8.94 7.09
N ALA A 237 34.08 10.26 6.89
CA ALA A 237 33.02 10.93 6.15
C ALA A 237 32.98 10.55 4.66
N ASP A 238 34.14 10.45 4.01
CA ASP A 238 34.24 10.06 2.61
C ASP A 238 33.70 8.64 2.37
N ARG A 239 34.13 7.66 3.19
CA ARG A 239 33.63 6.28 3.07
C ARG A 239 32.13 6.15 3.38
N ARG A 240 31.63 6.90 4.36
CA ARG A 240 30.17 6.96 4.60
C ARG A 240 29.42 7.47 3.39
N SER A 241 29.98 8.46 2.70
CA SER A 241 29.37 9.03 1.48
C SER A 241 29.37 8.01 0.34
N GLU A 242 30.47 7.28 0.16
CA GLU A 242 30.58 6.18 -0.79
C GLU A 242 29.55 5.06 -0.50
N GLN A 243 29.46 4.61 0.75
CA GLN A 243 28.48 3.59 1.14
C GLN A 243 27.04 4.07 0.92
N THR A 244 26.72 5.31 1.30
CA THR A 244 25.38 5.86 1.09
C THR A 244 25.03 5.92 -0.41
N LEU A 245 26.00 6.22 -1.27
CA LEU A 245 25.82 6.21 -2.71
C LEU A 245 25.54 4.79 -3.23
N LEU A 246 26.33 3.81 -2.79
CA LEU A 246 26.16 2.41 -3.19
C LEU A 246 24.84 1.81 -2.68
N ASP A 247 24.40 2.19 -1.49
CA ASP A 247 23.08 1.81 -0.94
C ASP A 247 21.96 2.34 -1.82
N ALA A 248 22.04 3.62 -2.22
CA ALA A 248 21.07 4.25 -3.11
C ALA A 248 21.05 3.58 -4.50
N GLU A 249 22.22 3.25 -5.06
CA GLU A 249 22.32 2.52 -6.32
C GLU A 249 21.68 1.14 -6.25
N ALA A 250 21.92 0.39 -5.17
CA ALA A 250 21.32 -0.93 -4.95
C ALA A 250 19.79 -0.85 -4.82
N ILE A 251 19.27 0.11 -4.04
CA ILE A 251 17.82 0.34 -3.92
C ILE A 251 17.21 0.67 -5.28
N LEU A 252 17.82 1.57 -6.05
CA LEU A 252 17.35 1.93 -7.39
C LEU A 252 17.38 0.74 -8.36
N HIS A 253 18.41 -0.10 -8.27
CA HIS A 253 18.51 -1.32 -9.07
C HIS A 253 17.35 -2.28 -8.78
N GLU A 254 17.07 -2.57 -7.51
CA GLU A 254 15.96 -3.45 -7.12
C GLU A 254 14.58 -2.87 -7.47
N CYS A 255 14.40 -1.55 -7.36
CA CYS A 255 13.19 -0.87 -7.82
C CYS A 255 12.97 -1.02 -9.33
N ARG A 256 14.03 -0.87 -10.14
CA ARG A 256 13.93 -1.07 -11.60
C ARG A 256 13.58 -2.52 -11.94
N ARG A 257 14.17 -3.48 -11.23
CA ARG A 257 13.87 -4.91 -11.39
C ARG A 257 12.40 -5.22 -11.07
N MET A 258 11.88 -4.71 -9.96
CA MET A 258 10.48 -4.86 -9.59
C MET A 258 9.53 -4.27 -10.65
N LYS A 259 9.83 -3.05 -11.14
CA LYS A 259 9.07 -2.43 -12.23
C LYS A 259 9.03 -3.30 -13.49
N ALA A 260 10.16 -3.90 -13.87
CA ALA A 260 10.24 -4.75 -15.06
C ALA A 260 9.36 -6.02 -14.92
N ARG A 261 9.29 -6.61 -13.72
CA ARG A 261 8.43 -7.77 -13.44
C ARG A 261 6.95 -7.41 -13.50
N LEU A 262 6.55 -6.32 -12.86
CA LEU A 262 5.15 -5.84 -12.91
C LEU A 262 4.71 -5.57 -14.36
N ALA A 263 5.54 -4.87 -15.14
CA ALA A 263 5.24 -4.63 -16.54
C ALA A 263 5.16 -5.92 -17.39
N ALA A 264 5.83 -7.01 -16.99
CA ALA A 264 5.69 -8.30 -17.63
C ALA A 264 4.40 -9.01 -17.22
N GLN A 265 4.01 -8.94 -15.93
CA GLN A 265 2.74 -9.46 -15.43
C GLN A 265 1.55 -8.77 -16.10
N ASP A 266 1.58 -7.44 -16.22
CA ASP A 266 0.51 -6.66 -16.84
C ASP A 266 0.23 -7.16 -18.27
N ARG A 267 1.28 -7.44 -19.06
CA ARG A 267 1.14 -8.01 -20.41
C ARG A 267 0.48 -9.39 -20.42
N VAL A 268 0.78 -10.24 -19.42
CA VAL A 268 0.17 -11.57 -19.31
C VAL A 268 -1.30 -11.42 -18.93
N ILE A 269 -1.63 -10.56 -17.98
CA ILE A 269 -3.01 -10.26 -17.57
C ILE A 269 -3.81 -9.72 -18.76
N ASP A 270 -3.26 -8.77 -19.52
CA ASP A 270 -3.89 -8.23 -20.72
C ASP A 270 -4.19 -9.34 -21.75
N SER A 271 -3.21 -10.21 -22.02
CA SER A 271 -3.40 -11.31 -22.97
C SER A 271 -4.40 -12.38 -22.49
N LEU A 272 -4.46 -12.67 -21.18
CA LEU A 272 -5.47 -13.54 -20.60
C LEU A 272 -6.86 -12.90 -20.63
N ALA A 273 -6.97 -11.60 -20.40
CA ALA A 273 -8.20 -10.85 -20.49
C ALA A 273 -8.74 -10.84 -21.93
N ASP A 274 -7.88 -10.59 -22.91
CA ASP A 274 -8.21 -10.65 -24.34
C ASP A 274 -8.67 -12.06 -24.75
N PHE A 275 -7.93 -13.09 -24.33
CA PHE A 275 -8.30 -14.48 -24.60
C PHE A 275 -9.67 -14.82 -24.00
N THR A 276 -9.89 -14.46 -22.74
CA THR A 276 -11.16 -14.72 -22.04
C THR A 276 -12.31 -14.00 -22.73
N SER A 277 -12.15 -12.72 -23.09
CA SER A 277 -13.15 -11.95 -23.83
C SER A 277 -13.49 -12.58 -25.19
N ALA A 278 -12.48 -13.03 -25.92
CA ALA A 278 -12.68 -13.72 -27.20
C ALA A 278 -13.42 -15.06 -27.02
N GLN A 279 -13.06 -15.86 -26.00
CA GLN A 279 -13.74 -17.11 -25.69
C GLN A 279 -15.20 -16.87 -25.27
N VAL A 280 -15.46 -15.89 -24.39
CA VAL A 280 -16.81 -15.51 -23.96
C VAL A 280 -17.66 -15.10 -25.17
N THR A 281 -17.11 -14.26 -26.05
CA THR A 281 -17.77 -13.81 -27.27
C THR A 281 -18.16 -14.99 -28.17
N GLU A 282 -17.25 -15.94 -28.37
CA GLU A 282 -17.49 -17.13 -29.20
C GLU A 282 -18.58 -18.03 -28.59
N HIS A 283 -18.56 -18.26 -27.28
CA HIS A 283 -19.57 -19.08 -26.60
C HIS A 283 -20.96 -18.44 -26.67
N VAL A 284 -21.07 -17.14 -26.41
CA VAL A 284 -22.34 -16.39 -26.53
C VAL A 284 -22.85 -16.41 -27.98
N ALA A 285 -21.97 -16.19 -28.97
CA ALA A 285 -22.36 -16.21 -30.39
C ALA A 285 -22.91 -17.59 -30.82
N ARG A 286 -22.27 -18.67 -30.38
CA ARG A 286 -22.73 -20.05 -30.63
C ARG A 286 -24.11 -20.31 -30.02
N ALA A 287 -24.34 -19.90 -28.79
CA ALA A 287 -25.60 -20.15 -28.09
C ALA A 287 -26.77 -19.37 -28.68
N ILE A 288 -26.55 -18.10 -29.07
CA ILE A 288 -27.57 -17.31 -29.77
C ILE A 288 -27.91 -17.98 -31.12
N HIS A 289 -26.90 -18.47 -31.85
CA HIS A 289 -27.14 -19.22 -33.11
C HIS A 289 -27.93 -20.51 -32.87
N HIS A 290 -27.54 -21.29 -31.86
CA HIS A 290 -28.24 -22.52 -31.47
C HIS A 290 -29.72 -22.27 -31.16
N SER A 291 -30.02 -21.24 -30.36
CA SER A 291 -31.41 -20.85 -30.03
C SER A 291 -32.23 -20.49 -31.28
N ARG A 292 -31.63 -19.81 -32.27
CA ARG A 292 -32.31 -19.54 -33.55
C ARG A 292 -32.56 -20.79 -34.38
N LEU A 293 -31.63 -21.75 -34.36
CA LEU A 293 -31.80 -23.03 -35.05
C LEU A 293 -32.99 -23.80 -34.46
N GLU A 294 -33.11 -23.85 -33.13
CA GLU A 294 -34.23 -24.49 -32.44
C GLU A 294 -35.56 -23.80 -32.76
N ALA A 295 -35.62 -22.45 -32.70
CA ALA A 295 -36.80 -21.69 -33.08
C ALA A 295 -37.23 -21.94 -34.55
N ALA A 296 -36.26 -22.09 -35.46
CA ALA A 296 -36.53 -22.38 -36.87
C ALA A 296 -37.01 -23.82 -37.11
N ARG A 297 -36.66 -24.77 -36.22
CA ARG A 297 -37.15 -26.16 -36.27
C ARG A 297 -38.59 -26.26 -35.77
N GLU A 298 -38.94 -25.52 -34.73
CA GLU A 298 -40.29 -25.47 -34.15
C GLU A 298 -41.31 -24.86 -35.13
N ASP A 299 -40.90 -23.85 -35.90
CA ASP A 299 -41.75 -23.15 -36.88
C ASP A 299 -42.13 -23.99 -38.13
N GLY A 300 -41.54 -25.18 -38.30
CA GLY A 300 -41.73 -26.06 -39.46
C GLY A 300 -41.18 -25.49 -40.79
N PRO A 301 -41.08 -26.30 -41.86
CA PRO A 301 -40.61 -25.81 -43.16
C PRO A 301 -41.61 -24.83 -43.76
N LYS A 302 -41.34 -23.53 -43.65
CA LYS A 302 -42.08 -22.51 -44.40
C LYS A 302 -41.76 -22.67 -45.88
N SER A 303 -42.80 -22.96 -46.66
CA SER A 303 -42.72 -23.26 -48.09
C SER A 303 -42.09 -22.10 -48.88
N GLY A 304 -40.93 -22.36 -49.48
CA GLY A 304 -40.30 -21.49 -50.49
C GLY A 304 -39.27 -20.49 -49.95
N SER A 305 -38.02 -20.66 -50.36
CA SER A 305 -36.94 -19.65 -50.41
C SER A 305 -36.03 -19.40 -49.20
N ARG A 306 -36.03 -20.20 -48.12
CA ARG A 306 -34.92 -20.14 -47.15
C ARG A 306 -34.07 -21.43 -47.16
N PRO A 307 -32.73 -21.33 -47.30
CA PRO A 307 -31.85 -22.48 -47.15
C PRO A 307 -32.06 -23.13 -45.79
N ALA A 308 -31.91 -24.46 -45.72
CA ALA A 308 -32.03 -25.19 -44.46
C ALA A 308 -31.08 -24.61 -43.39
N PRO A 309 -31.52 -24.53 -42.12
CA PRO A 309 -30.69 -24.04 -41.03
C PRO A 309 -29.40 -24.88 -40.91
N ARG A 310 -28.23 -24.25 -41.07
CA ARG A 310 -26.91 -24.91 -40.99
C ARG A 310 -26.37 -24.93 -39.56
N LEU A 311 -25.63 -25.99 -39.23
CA LEU A 311 -24.89 -26.09 -37.98
C LEU A 311 -23.78 -25.04 -37.90
N TRP A 312 -23.42 -24.63 -36.69
CA TRP A 312 -22.40 -23.59 -36.45
C TRP A 312 -21.10 -23.86 -37.21
N GLU A 313 -20.62 -25.11 -37.21
CA GLU A 313 -19.35 -25.47 -37.85
C GLU A 313 -19.35 -25.24 -39.37
N GLU A 314 -20.50 -25.36 -40.02
CA GLU A 314 -20.69 -25.28 -41.47
C GLU A 314 -21.03 -23.87 -41.99
N LEU A 315 -21.10 -22.87 -41.09
CA LEU A 315 -21.39 -21.49 -41.47
C LEU A 315 -20.18 -20.82 -42.18
N PRO A 316 -20.44 -19.99 -43.20
CA PRO A 316 -19.41 -19.12 -43.78
C PRO A 316 -18.78 -18.20 -42.73
N GLY A 317 -17.50 -17.85 -42.92
CA GLY A 317 -16.75 -17.00 -41.98
C GLY A 317 -17.40 -15.64 -41.71
N GLU A 318 -18.01 -15.04 -42.74
CA GLU A 318 -18.71 -13.75 -42.63
C GLU A 318 -19.92 -13.81 -41.69
N VAL A 319 -20.68 -14.91 -41.72
CA VAL A 319 -21.85 -15.11 -40.85
C VAL A 319 -21.43 -15.41 -39.41
N LYS A 320 -20.31 -16.13 -39.22
CA LYS A 320 -19.70 -16.34 -37.90
C LYS A 320 -19.23 -15.01 -37.31
N GLU A 321 -18.58 -14.16 -38.09
CA GLU A 321 -18.09 -12.87 -37.63
C GLU A 321 -19.22 -11.89 -37.30
N ALA A 322 -20.28 -11.84 -38.10
CA ALA A 322 -21.49 -11.08 -37.79
C ALA A 322 -22.14 -11.54 -36.47
N SER A 323 -22.14 -12.85 -36.20
CA SER A 323 -22.66 -13.41 -34.95
C SER A 323 -21.78 -13.09 -33.74
N ARG A 324 -20.44 -13.06 -33.89
CA ARG A 324 -19.51 -12.59 -32.85
C ARG A 324 -19.71 -11.11 -32.54
N LEU A 325 -19.88 -10.28 -33.57
CA LEU A 325 -20.12 -8.85 -33.41
C LEU A 325 -21.41 -8.58 -32.62
N GLN A 326 -22.47 -9.34 -32.93
CA GLN A 326 -23.73 -9.28 -32.19
C GLN A 326 -23.57 -9.69 -30.72
N ALA A 327 -22.76 -10.71 -30.45
CA ALA A 327 -22.46 -11.15 -29.08
C ALA A 327 -21.70 -10.08 -28.29
N ARG A 328 -20.70 -9.40 -28.90
CA ARG A 328 -19.98 -8.28 -28.26
C ARG A 328 -20.91 -7.14 -27.86
N GLN A 329 -21.85 -6.78 -28.74
CA GLN A 329 -22.79 -5.69 -28.50
C GLN A 329 -23.96 -6.06 -27.61
N LEU A 330 -24.10 -7.34 -27.24
CA LEU A 330 -25.17 -7.75 -26.34
C LEU A 330 -25.03 -7.06 -24.98
N GLY A 331 -23.79 -6.93 -24.47
CA GLY A 331 -23.51 -6.21 -23.23
C GLY A 331 -23.93 -4.74 -23.28
N GLU A 332 -23.57 -4.03 -24.35
CA GLU A 332 -23.93 -2.61 -24.55
C GLU A 332 -25.46 -2.41 -24.64
N ARG A 333 -26.16 -3.32 -25.34
CA ARG A 333 -27.63 -3.28 -25.46
C ARG A 333 -28.31 -3.55 -24.13
N LEU A 334 -27.81 -4.51 -23.35
CA LEU A 334 -28.29 -4.75 -21.99
C LEU A 334 -28.05 -3.53 -21.09
N ALA A 335 -26.88 -2.88 -21.21
CA ALA A 335 -26.59 -1.68 -20.43
C ALA A 335 -27.56 -0.52 -20.72
N ALA A 336 -28.06 -0.41 -21.96
CA ALA A 336 -29.05 0.61 -22.35
C ALA A 336 -30.40 0.47 -21.62
N ILE A 337 -30.77 -0.75 -21.20
CA ILE A 337 -31.97 -1.00 -20.37
C ILE A 337 -31.61 -1.14 -18.88
N GLY A 338 -30.41 -0.73 -18.47
CA GLY A 338 -29.95 -0.86 -17.10
C GLY A 338 -29.76 -2.33 -16.68
N CYS A 339 -29.24 -3.17 -17.56
CA CYS A 339 -28.89 -4.56 -17.27
C CYS A 339 -27.40 -4.83 -17.56
N LEU A 340 -26.79 -5.73 -16.80
CA LEU A 340 -25.41 -6.18 -16.97
C LEU A 340 -25.37 -7.68 -17.18
N MET A 341 -24.49 -8.14 -18.07
CA MET A 341 -24.18 -9.55 -18.25
C MET A 341 -23.01 -9.91 -17.33
N VAL A 342 -23.21 -10.89 -16.44
CA VAL A 342 -22.17 -11.39 -15.54
C VAL A 342 -22.07 -12.92 -15.64
N PRO A 343 -20.89 -13.52 -15.40
CA PRO A 343 -20.79 -14.98 -15.30
C PRO A 343 -21.65 -15.51 -14.15
N ALA A 344 -22.24 -16.68 -14.33
CA ALA A 344 -23.01 -17.40 -13.33
C ALA A 344 -22.21 -18.62 -12.86
N PHE A 345 -21.98 -18.73 -11.55
CA PHE A 345 -21.25 -19.85 -10.93
C PHE A 345 -22.18 -20.86 -10.23
N GLY A 346 -23.51 -20.73 -10.42
CA GLY A 346 -24.56 -21.60 -9.89
C GLY A 346 -25.78 -21.64 -10.83
N PRO A 347 -26.94 -22.21 -10.43
CA PRO A 347 -28.14 -22.23 -11.27
C PRO A 347 -28.58 -20.80 -11.59
N ALA A 348 -28.32 -20.37 -12.82
CA ALA A 348 -28.60 -19.01 -13.28
C ALA A 348 -30.11 -18.76 -13.27
N SER A 349 -30.55 -17.74 -12.52
CA SER A 349 -31.94 -17.30 -12.53
C SER A 349 -32.17 -16.43 -13.77
N ALA A 350 -33.00 -16.90 -14.71
CA ALA A 350 -33.38 -16.11 -15.87
C ALA A 350 -34.24 -14.92 -15.44
N VAL A 351 -33.72 -13.70 -15.59
CA VAL A 351 -34.50 -12.48 -15.41
C VAL A 351 -35.52 -12.36 -16.55
N ALA A 352 -36.78 -12.14 -16.21
CA ALA A 352 -37.80 -11.77 -17.18
C ALA A 352 -37.70 -10.27 -17.49
N PHE A 353 -37.60 -9.94 -18.77
CA PHE A 353 -37.67 -8.56 -19.26
C PHE A 353 -39.13 -8.09 -19.33
N ASP A 354 -39.35 -6.82 -19.00
CA ASP A 354 -40.66 -6.18 -19.17
C ASP A 354 -40.97 -5.93 -20.66
N GLU A 355 -42.24 -5.73 -21.02
CA GLU A 355 -42.65 -5.47 -22.40
C GLU A 355 -41.99 -4.23 -23.01
N GLU A 356 -41.80 -3.18 -22.22
CA GLU A 356 -41.08 -1.97 -22.64
C GLU A 356 -39.60 -2.27 -22.94
N GLU A 357 -38.94 -3.05 -22.08
CA GLU A 357 -37.53 -3.41 -22.21
C GLU A 357 -37.27 -4.32 -23.41
N VAL A 358 -38.15 -5.31 -23.61
CA VAL A 358 -38.12 -6.18 -24.79
C VAL A 358 -38.28 -5.36 -26.06
N ARG A 359 -39.18 -4.36 -26.07
CA ARG A 359 -39.39 -3.49 -27.22
C ARG A 359 -38.15 -2.64 -27.54
N VAL A 360 -37.53 -2.06 -26.51
CA VAL A 360 -36.31 -1.25 -26.64
C VAL A 360 -35.15 -2.09 -27.16
N LEU A 361 -34.89 -3.26 -26.57
CA LEU A 361 -33.84 -4.18 -27.00
C LEU A 361 -34.07 -4.69 -28.44
N ALA A 362 -35.31 -5.05 -28.79
CA ALA A 362 -35.65 -5.54 -30.13
C ALA A 362 -35.47 -4.46 -31.19
N ARG A 363 -35.85 -3.22 -30.87
CA ARG A 363 -35.61 -2.05 -31.72
C ARG A 363 -34.13 -1.80 -31.93
N LEU A 364 -33.32 -1.76 -30.86
CA LEU A 364 -31.87 -1.54 -30.95
C LEU A 364 -31.18 -2.63 -31.78
N GLU A 365 -31.55 -3.90 -31.61
CA GLU A 365 -31.03 -4.99 -32.43
C GLU A 365 -31.40 -4.83 -33.92
N TYR A 366 -32.65 -4.45 -34.19
CA TYR A 366 -33.11 -4.27 -35.56
C TYR A 366 -32.46 -3.08 -36.24
N GLU A 367 -32.42 -1.90 -35.60
CA GLU A 367 -31.77 -0.70 -36.12
C GLU A 367 -30.28 -0.91 -36.38
N TYR A 368 -29.61 -1.67 -35.52
CA TYR A 368 -28.22 -2.06 -35.74
C TYR A 368 -28.05 -2.95 -36.99
N ARG A 369 -28.85 -4.02 -37.12
CA ARG A 369 -28.83 -4.87 -38.33
C ARG A 369 -29.18 -4.08 -39.60
N TRP A 370 -30.17 -3.19 -39.50
CA TRP A 370 -30.64 -2.32 -40.58
C TRP A 370 -29.55 -1.37 -41.08
N SER A 371 -28.86 -0.70 -40.16
CA SER A 371 -27.74 0.19 -40.50
C SER A 371 -26.54 -0.56 -41.11
N GLY A 372 -26.23 -1.76 -40.60
CA GLY A 372 -25.21 -2.64 -41.17
C GLY A 372 -25.51 -3.11 -42.59
N SER A 373 -26.77 -3.46 -42.90
CA SER A 373 -27.19 -3.83 -44.26
C SER A 373 -27.07 -2.67 -45.26
N ARG A 374 -27.32 -1.42 -44.82
CA ARG A 374 -27.14 -0.23 -45.67
C ARG A 374 -25.69 0.09 -45.99
N ALA A 375 -24.76 -0.17 -45.07
CA ALA A 375 -23.34 0.11 -45.28
C ALA A 375 -22.73 -0.81 -46.36
N LEU A 376 -23.24 -2.04 -46.49
CA LEU A 376 -22.82 -3.01 -47.51
C LEU A 376 -23.46 -2.74 -48.89
N ASP A 377 -24.65 -2.13 -48.93
CA ASP A 377 -25.36 -1.75 -50.17
C ASP A 377 -24.74 -0.54 -50.91
N VAL A 378 -23.73 0.14 -50.34
CA VAL A 378 -23.00 1.26 -50.98
C VAL A 378 -21.86 0.79 -51.88
N VAL A 379 -21.50 -0.52 -51.86
CA VAL A 379 -20.57 -1.10 -52.84
C VAL A 379 -21.36 -1.53 -54.07
N ASP A 380 -21.57 -0.57 -54.97
CA ASP A 380 -22.33 -0.67 -56.19
C ASP A 380 -21.69 -1.70 -57.16
N LEU A 381 -22.25 -2.92 -57.20
CA LEU A 381 -21.98 -3.92 -58.25
C LEU A 381 -23.22 -4.00 -59.16
N PRO A 382 -23.15 -3.49 -60.41
CA PRO A 382 -24.30 -3.49 -61.30
C PRO A 382 -24.55 -4.90 -61.85
N GLY A 383 -25.72 -5.47 -61.56
CA GLY A 383 -26.26 -6.56 -62.40
C GLY A 383 -26.93 -7.77 -61.74
N GLN A 384 -27.28 -7.77 -60.45
CA GLN A 384 -28.00 -8.93 -59.89
C GLN A 384 -29.03 -8.53 -58.81
N ARG A 385 -30.17 -8.01 -59.25
CA ARG A 385 -31.38 -7.87 -58.42
C ARG A 385 -32.55 -8.61 -59.05
N ASP A 386 -32.46 -9.94 -59.09
CA ASP A 386 -33.61 -10.81 -59.36
C ASP A 386 -33.68 -11.86 -58.24
N GLY A 387 -34.52 -11.60 -57.22
CA GLY A 387 -34.88 -12.59 -56.20
C GLY A 387 -34.92 -12.08 -54.75
N LEU A 388 -36.04 -11.47 -54.37
CA LEU A 388 -36.63 -11.41 -53.02
C LEU A 388 -35.71 -11.21 -51.79
N GLN A 389 -35.58 -9.94 -51.38
CA GLN A 389 -35.85 -9.51 -50.01
C GLN A 389 -36.40 -8.07 -50.06
N PRO A 390 -37.47 -7.72 -49.32
CA PRO A 390 -37.92 -6.33 -49.23
C PRO A 390 -36.77 -5.47 -48.73
N ASP A 391 -36.60 -4.27 -49.31
CA ASP A 391 -35.63 -3.31 -48.80
C ASP A 391 -35.82 -3.15 -47.29
N PRO A 392 -34.73 -3.15 -46.51
CA PRO A 392 -34.83 -3.06 -45.07
C PRO A 392 -35.51 -1.73 -44.70
N VAL A 393 -36.71 -1.79 -44.12
CA VAL A 393 -37.54 -0.62 -43.75
C VAL A 393 -37.24 -0.15 -42.32
N PRO A 394 -37.47 1.13 -41.98
CA PRO A 394 -37.38 1.61 -40.60
C PRO A 394 -38.28 0.81 -39.64
N TRP A 395 -37.92 0.76 -38.35
CA TRP A 395 -38.66 0.01 -37.33
C TRP A 395 -40.16 0.34 -37.29
N GLU A 396 -40.52 1.62 -37.52
CA GLU A 396 -41.90 2.10 -37.52
C GLU A 396 -42.75 1.61 -38.70
N GLU A 397 -42.12 1.10 -39.75
CA GLU A 397 -42.78 0.61 -40.98
C GLU A 397 -42.80 -0.93 -41.05
N LEU A 398 -42.20 -1.63 -40.08
CA LEU A 398 -42.23 -3.09 -40.00
C LEU A 398 -43.64 -3.62 -39.77
N SER A 399 -43.96 -4.77 -40.38
CA SER A 399 -45.20 -5.49 -40.08
C SER A 399 -45.25 -5.93 -38.61
N GLU A 400 -46.45 -6.01 -38.04
CA GLU A 400 -46.64 -6.47 -36.65
C GLU A 400 -46.03 -7.86 -36.43
N GLN A 401 -46.12 -8.73 -37.44
CA GLN A 401 -45.52 -10.07 -37.40
C GLN A 401 -43.98 -10.02 -37.30
N ALA A 402 -43.32 -9.11 -38.01
CA ALA A 402 -41.86 -8.96 -37.97
C ALA A 402 -41.36 -8.34 -36.65
N ARG A 403 -42.12 -7.39 -36.09
CA ARG A 403 -41.85 -6.84 -34.75
C ARG A 403 -42.03 -7.93 -33.69
N ALA A 404 -43.10 -8.72 -33.76
CA ALA A 404 -43.36 -9.82 -32.84
C ALA A 404 -42.23 -10.86 -32.85
N GLN A 405 -41.71 -11.24 -34.02
CA GLN A 405 -40.56 -12.15 -34.12
C GLN A 405 -39.28 -11.57 -33.52
N SER A 406 -39.04 -10.27 -33.70
CA SER A 406 -37.87 -9.59 -33.13
C SER A 406 -37.95 -9.50 -31.60
N MET A 407 -39.15 -9.23 -31.06
CA MET A 407 -39.41 -9.21 -29.62
C MET A 407 -39.27 -10.62 -29.00
N GLU A 408 -39.77 -11.65 -29.68
CA GLU A 408 -39.64 -13.05 -29.23
C GLU A 408 -38.18 -13.52 -29.19
N ALA A 409 -37.36 -13.13 -30.18
CA ALA A 409 -35.93 -13.43 -30.18
C ALA A 409 -35.21 -12.82 -28.96
N VAL A 410 -35.59 -11.60 -28.56
CA VAL A 410 -35.04 -10.92 -27.38
C VAL A 410 -35.49 -11.57 -26.08
N ARG A 411 -36.74 -12.05 -25.99
CA ARG A 411 -37.26 -12.73 -24.79
C ARG A 411 -36.48 -13.99 -24.44
N ARG A 412 -35.86 -14.66 -25.42
CA ARG A 412 -35.06 -15.87 -25.21
C ARG A 412 -33.63 -15.59 -24.73
N ILE A 413 -33.13 -14.35 -24.85
CA ILE A 413 -31.74 -14.00 -24.52
C ILE A 413 -31.34 -14.39 -23.08
N PRO A 414 -32.12 -14.13 -22.02
CA PRO A 414 -31.73 -14.51 -20.66
C PRO A 414 -31.56 -16.01 -20.47
N ALA A 415 -32.42 -16.83 -21.10
CA ALA A 415 -32.31 -18.28 -21.05
C ALA A 415 -31.09 -18.79 -21.84
N VAL A 416 -30.83 -18.21 -23.01
CA VAL A 416 -29.64 -18.53 -23.81
C VAL A 416 -28.35 -18.18 -23.08
N LEU A 417 -28.32 -17.07 -22.35
CA LEU A 417 -27.17 -16.72 -21.52
C LEU A 417 -26.98 -17.69 -20.35
N ALA A 418 -28.08 -18.10 -19.70
CA ALA A 418 -28.06 -19.08 -18.61
C ALA A 418 -27.45 -20.42 -19.04
N ASP A 419 -27.77 -20.90 -20.25
CA ASP A 419 -27.22 -22.13 -20.82
C ASP A 419 -25.70 -22.08 -21.04
N VAL A 420 -25.13 -20.87 -21.17
CA VAL A 420 -23.69 -20.64 -21.38
C VAL A 420 -22.97 -20.27 -20.08
N GLY A 421 -23.67 -20.31 -18.95
CA GLY A 421 -23.12 -19.91 -17.65
C GLY A 421 -23.01 -18.40 -17.48
N PHE A 422 -23.90 -17.63 -18.11
CA PHE A 422 -24.05 -16.19 -17.89
C PHE A 422 -25.44 -15.88 -17.36
N GLN A 423 -25.55 -14.79 -16.60
CA GLN A 423 -26.83 -14.29 -16.12
C GLN A 423 -26.91 -12.78 -16.34
N VAL A 424 -28.14 -12.28 -16.42
CA VAL A 424 -28.43 -10.86 -16.58
C VAL A 424 -28.84 -10.30 -15.22
N LEU A 425 -28.19 -9.23 -14.78
CA LEU A 425 -28.49 -8.52 -13.53
C LEU A 425 -29.00 -7.10 -13.83
N ARG A 426 -29.96 -6.60 -13.05
CA ARG A 426 -30.45 -5.22 -13.18
C ARG A 426 -29.55 -4.24 -12.42
N THR A 427 -29.21 -3.12 -13.04
CA THR A 427 -28.47 -2.00 -12.46
C THR A 427 -29.45 -0.95 -11.90
N GLY A 428 -30.00 -1.23 -10.73
CA GLY A 428 -30.30 -0.26 -9.66
C GLY A 428 -31.17 1.00 -9.92
N GLN A 429 -31.74 1.24 -11.10
CA GLN A 429 -32.61 2.41 -11.33
C GLN A 429 -34.11 2.08 -11.30
N GLY A 430 -34.49 0.81 -11.12
CA GLY A 430 -35.89 0.42 -10.89
C GLY A 430 -36.07 -1.06 -10.53
N ALA A 431 -36.92 -1.30 -9.53
CA ALA A 431 -37.56 -2.58 -9.15
C ALA A 431 -36.72 -3.75 -8.57
N ASP A 432 -35.42 -3.59 -8.28
CA ASP A 432 -34.54 -4.72 -7.89
C ASP A 432 -34.25 -4.86 -6.37
N GLY A 433 -35.18 -4.39 -5.52
CA GLY A 433 -35.06 -4.44 -4.05
C GLY A 433 -34.17 -3.35 -3.43
N PRO A 434 -33.99 -3.38 -2.09
CA PRO A 434 -33.26 -2.35 -1.36
C PRO A 434 -31.75 -2.39 -1.66
N GLY A 435 -31.11 -1.23 -1.77
CA GLY A 435 -29.66 -1.07 -1.97
C GLY A 435 -29.01 -0.26 -0.85
N GLU A 436 -27.70 -0.01 -0.93
CA GLU A 436 -26.91 0.73 0.08
C GLU A 436 -27.54 2.06 0.47
N VAL A 437 -28.08 2.78 -0.52
CA VAL A 437 -28.70 4.10 -0.36
C VAL A 437 -29.96 4.09 0.50
N ASP A 438 -30.60 2.93 0.69
CA ASP A 438 -31.81 2.77 1.50
C ASP A 438 -31.49 2.56 2.99
N PHE A 439 -30.21 2.41 3.36
CA PHE A 439 -29.75 2.21 4.72
C PHE A 439 -28.96 3.41 5.23
N ALA A 440 -28.99 3.64 6.55
CA ALA A 440 -28.09 4.63 7.14
C ALA A 440 -26.62 4.15 7.02
N PRO A 441 -25.62 5.03 6.77
CA PRO A 441 -24.23 4.60 6.58
C PRO A 441 -23.65 3.76 7.73
N LYS A 442 -24.07 4.04 8.98
CA LYS A 442 -23.67 3.26 10.16
C LYS A 442 -24.30 1.87 10.20
N GLU A 443 -25.53 1.74 9.71
CA GLU A 443 -26.26 0.48 9.63
C GLU A 443 -25.62 -0.39 8.54
N TRP A 444 -25.33 0.19 7.37
CA TRP A 444 -24.63 -0.49 6.28
C TRP A 444 -23.24 -1.01 6.68
N ALA A 445 -22.45 -0.20 7.39
CA ALA A 445 -21.17 -0.64 7.93
C ALA A 445 -21.29 -1.79 8.94
N THR A 446 -22.39 -1.84 9.70
CA THR A 446 -22.67 -2.93 10.65
C THR A 446 -23.02 -4.22 9.90
N LEU A 447 -23.78 -4.13 8.81
CA LEU A 447 -24.08 -5.25 7.92
C LEU A 447 -22.79 -5.84 7.32
N GLY A 448 -21.92 -5.00 6.73
CA GLY A 448 -20.67 -5.47 6.14
C GLY A 448 -19.73 -6.12 7.16
N ARG A 449 -19.64 -5.53 8.37
CA ARG A 449 -18.85 -6.10 9.48
C ARG A 449 -19.35 -7.47 9.90
N SER A 450 -20.66 -7.71 9.87
CA SER A 450 -21.21 -9.01 10.27
C SER A 450 -20.81 -10.15 9.33
N LEU A 451 -20.66 -9.86 8.02
CA LEU A 451 -20.16 -10.84 7.04
C LEU A 451 -18.74 -11.26 7.39
N MET A 452 -17.84 -10.30 7.60
CA MET A 452 -16.45 -10.60 8.01
C MET A 452 -16.38 -11.30 9.37
N ALA A 453 -17.15 -10.82 10.35
CA ALA A 453 -17.18 -11.40 11.70
C ALA A 453 -17.64 -12.85 11.69
N SER A 454 -18.56 -13.24 10.81
CA SER A 454 -19.03 -14.63 10.70
C SER A 454 -17.92 -15.58 10.22
N GLY A 455 -17.20 -15.23 9.15
CA GLY A 455 -16.10 -16.04 8.64
C GLY A 455 -14.89 -16.08 9.58
N VAL A 456 -14.49 -14.93 10.11
CA VAL A 456 -13.38 -14.83 11.06
C VAL A 456 -13.64 -15.60 12.34
N LEU A 457 -14.88 -15.62 12.84
CA LEU A 457 -15.24 -16.38 14.03
C LEU A 457 -15.05 -17.89 13.83
N VAL A 458 -15.40 -18.42 12.65
CA VAL A 458 -15.17 -19.83 12.30
C VAL A 458 -13.68 -20.10 12.19
N SER A 459 -12.94 -19.26 11.47
CA SER A 459 -11.49 -19.41 11.30
C SER A 459 -10.71 -19.37 12.63
N LEU A 460 -11.13 -18.53 13.58
CA LEU A 460 -10.52 -18.49 14.91
C LEU A 460 -10.81 -19.74 15.77
N ALA A 461 -11.76 -20.60 15.39
CA ALA A 461 -12.16 -21.74 16.21
C ALA A 461 -11.03 -22.78 16.41
N GLU A 462 -10.05 -22.80 15.48
CA GLU A 462 -8.85 -23.64 15.56
C GLU A 462 -7.64 -22.94 16.20
N GLY A 463 -7.77 -21.64 16.48
CA GLY A 463 -6.85 -20.87 17.32
C GLY A 463 -6.07 -19.78 16.59
N VAL A 464 -5.68 -19.98 15.34
CA VAL A 464 -5.05 -18.95 14.50
C VAL A 464 -5.79 -18.89 13.18
N VAL A 465 -6.05 -17.67 12.71
CA VAL A 465 -6.70 -17.42 11.43
C VAL A 465 -5.78 -17.87 10.29
N ASP A 466 -6.20 -18.84 9.50
CA ASP A 466 -5.45 -19.28 8.32
C ASP A 466 -5.62 -18.29 7.16
N ALA A 467 -4.56 -18.11 6.39
CA ALA A 467 -4.59 -17.33 5.16
C ALA A 467 -5.50 -17.97 4.10
N GLU A 468 -5.58 -19.30 4.04
CA GLU A 468 -6.45 -20.02 3.09
C GLU A 468 -7.94 -19.80 3.40
N GLU A 469 -8.30 -19.80 4.68
CA GLU A 469 -9.66 -19.54 5.17
C GLU A 469 -10.10 -18.08 4.94
N ILE A 470 -9.22 -17.10 5.22
CA ILE A 470 -9.48 -15.71 4.84
C ILE A 470 -9.63 -15.61 3.33
N PHE A 471 -8.77 -16.27 2.56
CA PHE A 471 -8.80 -16.21 1.11
C PHE A 471 -10.13 -16.78 0.55
N ALA A 472 -10.63 -17.88 1.10
CA ALA A 472 -11.92 -18.45 0.76
C ALA A 472 -13.07 -17.49 1.06
N LEU A 473 -13.07 -16.86 2.24
CA LEU A 473 -14.04 -15.82 2.62
C LEU A 473 -14.03 -14.65 1.64
N VAL A 474 -12.86 -14.09 1.35
CA VAL A 474 -12.68 -12.95 0.45
C VAL A 474 -13.14 -13.30 -0.97
N THR A 475 -12.81 -14.50 -1.43
CA THR A 475 -13.19 -14.99 -2.76
C THR A 475 -14.71 -15.11 -2.87
N LEU A 476 -15.36 -15.76 -1.89
CA LEU A 476 -16.83 -15.90 -1.86
C LEU A 476 -17.53 -14.54 -1.83
N LEU A 477 -17.06 -13.60 -1.01
CA LEU A 477 -17.64 -12.25 -0.93
C LEU A 477 -17.47 -11.48 -2.24
N ARG A 478 -16.31 -11.57 -2.88
CA ARG A 478 -16.05 -10.92 -4.17
C ARG A 478 -16.94 -11.51 -5.26
N GLU A 479 -17.08 -12.83 -5.30
CA GLU A 479 -17.93 -13.53 -6.25
C GLU A 479 -19.42 -13.16 -6.05
N THR A 480 -19.89 -13.20 -4.80
CA THR A 480 -21.24 -12.78 -4.40
C THR A 480 -21.49 -11.31 -4.77
N GLY A 481 -20.50 -10.44 -4.56
CA GLY A 481 -20.58 -9.02 -4.89
C GLY A 481 -20.71 -8.71 -6.39
N ILE A 482 -20.45 -9.69 -7.25
CA ILE A 482 -20.58 -9.57 -8.70
C ILE A 482 -21.82 -10.32 -9.21
N THR A 483 -22.09 -11.51 -8.66
CA THR A 483 -23.00 -12.48 -9.27
C THR A 483 -24.29 -12.72 -8.49
N HIS A 484 -24.43 -12.19 -7.28
CA HIS A 484 -25.65 -12.47 -6.52
C HIS A 484 -26.89 -11.82 -7.19
N PRO A 485 -28.02 -12.55 -7.36
CA PRO A 485 -29.21 -12.04 -8.05
C PRO A 485 -29.83 -10.85 -7.32
N ARG A 486 -29.93 -10.92 -5.99
CA ARG A 486 -30.45 -9.83 -5.15
C ARG A 486 -29.47 -8.67 -5.06
N ARG A 487 -29.94 -7.46 -5.38
CA ARG A 487 -29.17 -6.22 -5.29
C ARG A 487 -28.60 -5.96 -3.90
N PHE A 488 -29.42 -6.12 -2.86
CA PHE A 488 -29.02 -5.92 -1.46
C PHE A 488 -27.74 -6.69 -1.11
N ILE A 489 -27.74 -8.00 -1.37
CA ILE A 489 -26.63 -8.90 -1.07
C ILE A 489 -25.40 -8.58 -1.94
N ARG A 490 -25.61 -8.27 -3.22
CA ARG A 490 -24.55 -7.93 -4.17
C ARG A 490 -23.82 -6.66 -3.74
N GLU A 491 -24.56 -5.59 -3.46
CA GLU A 491 -23.98 -4.33 -2.98
C GLU A 491 -23.32 -4.51 -1.60
N LEU A 492 -23.94 -5.28 -0.69
CA LEU A 492 -23.40 -5.52 0.64
C LEU A 492 -22.07 -6.29 0.59
N ALA A 493 -21.98 -7.35 -0.23
CA ALA A 493 -20.76 -8.14 -0.38
C ALA A 493 -19.66 -7.34 -1.10
N ALA A 494 -20.01 -6.52 -2.10
CA ALA A 494 -19.06 -5.66 -2.80
C ALA A 494 -18.52 -4.50 -1.93
N ALA A 495 -19.37 -3.92 -1.08
CA ALA A 495 -19.01 -2.83 -0.17
C ALA A 495 -18.39 -3.29 1.15
N SER A 496 -18.31 -4.60 1.38
CA SER A 496 -17.76 -5.16 2.62
C SER A 496 -16.30 -4.79 2.76
N THR A 497 -16.04 -3.84 3.65
CA THR A 497 -14.69 -3.50 4.10
C THR A 497 -14.08 -4.71 4.80
N PHE A 498 -12.89 -5.14 4.38
CA PHE A 498 -12.10 -6.21 5.04
C PHE A 498 -11.60 -5.82 6.45
N ASP A 499 -12.32 -4.95 7.15
CA ASP A 499 -12.07 -4.59 8.54
C ASP A 499 -12.66 -5.67 9.45
N THR A 500 -11.81 -6.63 9.78
CA THR A 500 -12.14 -7.74 10.67
C THR A 500 -12.17 -7.31 12.14
N GLY A 501 -11.68 -6.11 12.47
CA GLY A 501 -11.44 -5.67 13.85
C GLY A 501 -10.41 -6.52 14.61
N LEU A 502 -9.67 -7.39 13.91
CA LEU A 502 -8.74 -8.35 14.51
C LEU A 502 -7.46 -7.64 14.94
N GLN A 503 -7.08 -7.79 16.21
CA GLN A 503 -5.75 -7.41 16.68
C GLN A 503 -4.80 -8.62 16.62
N PRO A 504 -3.49 -8.42 16.39
CA PRO A 504 -2.52 -9.51 16.47
C PRO A 504 -2.62 -10.24 17.82
N GLY A 505 -2.82 -11.56 17.79
CA GLY A 505 -2.95 -12.39 18.99
C GLY A 505 -4.36 -12.48 19.60
N THR A 506 -5.40 -12.01 18.90
CA THR A 506 -6.80 -12.16 19.33
C THR A 506 -7.17 -13.65 19.42
N LYS A 507 -7.74 -14.08 20.55
CA LYS A 507 -8.22 -15.46 20.75
C LYS A 507 -9.71 -15.57 20.45
N TYR A 508 -10.14 -16.78 20.09
CA TYR A 508 -11.56 -17.11 19.86
C TYR A 508 -12.49 -16.65 21.00
N ALA A 509 -12.09 -16.87 22.26
CA ALA A 509 -12.90 -16.51 23.43
C ALA A 509 -13.17 -15.00 23.55
N ASP A 510 -12.20 -14.17 23.15
CA ASP A 510 -12.29 -12.72 23.23
C ASP A 510 -13.08 -12.14 22.06
N TYR A 511 -13.08 -12.83 20.91
CA TYR A 511 -13.75 -12.38 19.69
C TYR A 511 -15.20 -12.86 19.56
N LYS A 512 -15.56 -13.98 20.19
CA LYS A 512 -16.86 -14.65 20.04
C LYS A 512 -18.06 -13.74 20.34
N GLU A 513 -18.13 -13.15 21.53
CA GLU A 513 -19.29 -12.34 21.92
C GLU A 513 -19.43 -11.05 21.08
N PRO A 514 -18.36 -10.27 20.83
CA PRO A 514 -18.42 -9.13 19.93
C PRO A 514 -18.91 -9.50 18.52
N ALA A 515 -18.42 -10.62 17.96
CA ALA A 515 -18.84 -11.09 16.64
C ALA A 515 -20.32 -11.47 16.61
N LEU A 516 -20.79 -12.25 17.60
CA LEU A 516 -22.21 -12.63 17.69
C LEU A 516 -23.11 -11.41 17.93
N GLN A 517 -22.65 -10.40 18.68
CA GLN A 517 -23.39 -9.16 18.86
C GLN A 517 -23.52 -8.37 17.54
N ALA A 518 -22.45 -8.29 16.75
CA ALA A 518 -22.48 -7.67 15.44
C ALA A 518 -23.45 -8.39 14.48
N ILE A 519 -23.44 -9.73 14.48
CA ILE A 519 -24.35 -10.55 13.67
C ILE A 519 -25.81 -10.36 14.10
N ARG A 520 -26.11 -10.33 15.40
CA ARG A 520 -27.46 -10.05 15.91
C ARG A 520 -27.92 -8.64 15.53
N ALA A 521 -27.06 -7.64 15.67
CA ALA A 521 -27.37 -6.25 15.30
C ALA A 521 -27.66 -6.12 13.80
N ALA A 522 -26.83 -6.74 12.96
CA ALA A 522 -27.04 -6.79 11.52
C ALA A 522 -28.36 -7.49 11.15
N THR A 523 -28.64 -8.64 11.76
CA THR A 523 -29.90 -9.38 11.56
C THR A 523 -31.12 -8.51 11.93
N GLY A 524 -31.07 -7.79 13.05
CA GLY A 524 -32.15 -6.89 13.47
C GLY A 524 -32.32 -5.67 12.54
N ILE A 525 -31.22 -5.16 11.96
CA ILE A 525 -31.28 -4.10 10.94
C ILE A 525 -32.01 -4.62 9.69
N VAL A 526 -31.63 -5.79 9.17
CA VAL A 526 -32.29 -6.38 7.99
C VAL A 526 -33.75 -6.71 8.28
N ALA A 527 -34.06 -7.31 9.43
CA ALA A 527 -35.43 -7.64 9.81
C ALA A 527 -36.35 -6.41 9.87
N ARG A 528 -35.82 -5.25 10.27
CA ARG A 528 -36.57 -3.99 10.36
C ARG A 528 -36.65 -3.24 9.03
N ALA A 529 -35.55 -3.14 8.30
CA ALA A 529 -35.43 -2.30 7.11
C ALA A 529 -35.79 -3.04 5.81
N ALA A 530 -35.54 -4.35 5.74
CA ALA A 530 -35.72 -5.17 4.55
C ALA A 530 -36.12 -6.62 4.95
N PRO A 531 -37.32 -6.85 5.50
CA PRO A 531 -37.73 -8.16 6.03
C PRO A 531 -37.72 -9.27 4.97
N GLU A 532 -37.96 -8.93 3.70
CA GLU A 532 -37.93 -9.87 2.57
C GLU A 532 -36.53 -10.39 2.23
N GLU A 533 -35.49 -9.63 2.56
CA GLU A 533 -34.08 -9.98 2.31
C GLU A 533 -33.47 -10.77 3.48
N LEU A 534 -34.15 -10.86 4.62
CA LEU A 534 -33.67 -11.55 5.82
C LEU A 534 -33.30 -13.04 5.59
N PRO A 535 -34.12 -13.86 4.88
CA PRO A 535 -33.74 -15.25 4.60
C PRO A 535 -32.47 -15.36 3.73
N HIS A 536 -32.32 -14.47 2.75
CA HIS A 536 -31.16 -14.44 1.85
C HIS A 536 -29.89 -13.99 2.58
N PHE A 537 -30.00 -13.01 3.47
CA PHE A 537 -28.90 -12.59 4.33
C PHE A 537 -28.42 -13.72 5.27
N ARG A 538 -29.36 -14.50 5.83
CA ARG A 538 -29.02 -15.68 6.64
C ARG A 538 -28.35 -16.79 5.83
N ALA A 539 -28.83 -17.03 4.59
CA ALA A 539 -28.21 -17.97 3.68
C ALA A 539 -26.77 -17.57 3.38
N LEU A 540 -26.52 -16.29 3.05
CA LEU A 540 -25.16 -15.79 2.81
C LEU A 540 -24.22 -15.98 4.00
N LEU A 541 -24.67 -15.67 5.23
CA LEU A 541 -23.87 -15.92 6.43
C LEU A 541 -23.55 -17.41 6.60
N THR A 542 -24.49 -18.30 6.25
CA THR A 542 -24.28 -19.74 6.29
C THR A 542 -23.25 -20.18 5.25
N ASP A 543 -23.37 -19.69 4.02
CA ASP A 543 -22.44 -19.98 2.92
C ASP A 543 -21.03 -19.50 3.25
N ILE A 544 -20.89 -18.31 3.83
CA ILE A 544 -19.63 -17.78 4.35
C ILE A 544 -19.00 -18.74 5.37
N THR A 545 -19.78 -19.15 6.37
CA THR A 545 -19.25 -20.02 7.42
C THR A 545 -18.90 -21.41 6.90
N ALA A 546 -19.63 -21.93 5.92
CA ALA A 546 -19.35 -23.20 5.27
C ALA A 546 -18.08 -23.12 4.40
N ALA A 547 -17.95 -22.09 3.57
CA ALA A 547 -16.78 -21.89 2.72
C ALA A 547 -15.48 -21.75 3.52
N VAL A 548 -15.54 -21.05 4.67
CA VAL A 548 -14.39 -20.94 5.58
C VAL A 548 -14.04 -22.32 6.18
N ALA A 549 -15.02 -23.04 6.71
CA ALA A 549 -14.78 -24.37 7.30
C ALA A 549 -14.33 -25.42 6.26
N ASP A 550 -14.73 -25.27 4.99
CA ASP A 550 -14.40 -26.19 3.91
C ASP A 550 -13.10 -25.82 3.17
N ALA A 551 -12.51 -24.65 3.41
CA ALA A 551 -11.27 -24.22 2.76
C ALA A 551 -10.14 -25.25 2.93
N ASN A 552 -10.01 -25.83 4.12
CA ASN A 552 -9.02 -26.86 4.44
C ASN A 552 -9.38 -28.27 3.92
N ASN A 553 -10.60 -28.48 3.43
CA ASN A 553 -11.01 -29.72 2.77
C ASN A 553 -10.58 -29.76 1.29
N GLU A 554 -10.44 -28.61 0.63
CA GLU A 554 -10.21 -28.51 -0.82
C GLU A 554 -8.74 -28.27 -1.21
N GLY A 555 -7.88 -27.83 -0.27
CA GLY A 555 -6.52 -27.36 -0.52
C GLY A 555 -5.41 -28.40 -0.79
N GLY A 556 -5.72 -29.66 -1.09
CA GLY A 556 -4.70 -30.69 -1.36
C GLY A 556 -4.46 -30.91 -2.86
N PHE A 557 -3.23 -30.71 -3.36
CA PHE A 557 -2.81 -31.20 -4.68
C PHE A 557 -3.06 -32.72 -4.75
N PHE A 558 -4.09 -33.14 -5.50
CA PHE A 558 -4.65 -34.52 -5.57
C PHE A 558 -5.49 -35.02 -4.37
N GLY A 559 -6.04 -34.16 -3.52
CA GLY A 559 -6.92 -34.59 -2.40
C GLY A 559 -6.18 -35.29 -1.25
N LEU A 560 -4.85 -35.29 -1.28
CA LEU A 560 -3.99 -35.76 -0.19
C LEU A 560 -3.74 -34.58 0.78
N GLY A 561 -4.69 -34.32 1.67
CA GLY A 561 -4.57 -33.24 2.67
C GLY A 561 -5.86 -32.78 3.33
N ALA A 562 -7.04 -33.20 2.83
CA ALA A 562 -8.34 -32.77 3.34
C ALA A 562 -8.49 -33.07 4.85
N ARG A 563 -8.73 -32.03 5.66
CA ARG A 563 -9.05 -32.17 7.08
C ARG A 563 -10.54 -31.95 7.29
N PRO A 564 -11.30 -32.97 7.74
CA PRO A 564 -12.73 -32.83 7.95
C PRO A 564 -13.03 -31.75 9.00
N ARG A 565 -14.17 -31.07 8.83
CA ARG A 565 -14.66 -30.02 9.74
C ARG A 565 -14.48 -30.40 11.20
N THR A 566 -13.91 -29.52 12.00
CA THR A 566 -13.67 -29.83 13.41
C THR A 566 -14.90 -29.54 14.28
N PRO A 567 -15.01 -30.21 15.46
CA PRO A 567 -16.11 -29.95 16.39
C PRO A 567 -16.19 -28.48 16.85
N ASN A 568 -15.06 -27.77 16.88
CA ASN A 568 -14.99 -26.37 17.28
C ASN A 568 -15.55 -25.44 16.19
N GLU A 569 -15.22 -25.69 14.92
CA GLU A 569 -15.80 -24.97 13.78
C GLU A 569 -17.31 -25.21 13.71
N ALA A 570 -17.76 -26.46 13.85
CA ALA A 570 -19.18 -26.79 13.89
C ALA A 570 -19.93 -26.07 15.02
N ALA A 571 -19.32 -25.96 16.20
CA ALA A 571 -19.88 -25.20 17.32
C ALA A 571 -19.92 -23.68 17.06
N ALA A 572 -18.93 -23.13 16.33
CA ALA A 572 -18.92 -21.73 15.92
C ALA A 572 -20.01 -21.44 14.88
N MET A 573 -20.17 -22.30 13.87
CA MET A 573 -21.24 -22.22 12.87
C MET A 573 -22.63 -22.25 13.52
N GLU A 574 -22.84 -23.17 14.47
CA GLU A 574 -24.10 -23.28 15.19
C GLU A 574 -24.40 -22.04 16.06
N ALA A 575 -23.37 -21.46 16.69
CA ALA A 575 -23.52 -20.22 17.45
C ALA A 575 -23.91 -19.04 16.54
N ILE A 576 -23.36 -18.96 15.33
CA ILE A 576 -23.73 -17.97 14.32
C ILE A 576 -25.17 -18.18 13.87
N ARG A 577 -25.55 -19.42 13.53
CA ARG A 577 -26.92 -19.77 13.14
C ARG A 577 -27.93 -19.35 14.22
N ALA A 578 -27.68 -19.72 15.48
CA ALA A 578 -28.51 -19.32 16.61
C ALA A 578 -28.59 -17.79 16.79
N ALA A 579 -27.50 -17.06 16.55
CA ALA A 579 -27.48 -15.60 16.61
C ALA A 579 -28.37 -14.93 15.55
N THR A 580 -28.59 -15.57 14.41
CA THR A 580 -29.46 -15.05 13.35
C THR A 580 -30.96 -15.36 13.55
N GLU A 581 -31.32 -16.31 14.41
CA GLU A 581 -32.70 -16.80 14.62
C GLU A 581 -33.46 -16.10 15.78
N LEU A 582 -32.74 -15.37 16.66
CA LEU A 582 -33.23 -14.92 17.98
C LEU A 582 -34.44 -13.97 18.00
N ASP A 583 -34.86 -13.38 16.88
CA ASP A 583 -36.08 -12.54 16.84
C ASP A 583 -37.39 -13.35 16.82
N GLN A 584 -37.36 -14.65 16.49
CA GLN A 584 -38.58 -15.48 16.55
C GLN A 584 -39.03 -15.83 17.98
N LEU A 585 -38.10 -15.85 18.95
CA LEU A 585 -38.40 -16.23 20.34
C LEU A 585 -39.02 -15.10 21.17
N LYS A 586 -38.78 -13.82 20.83
CA LYS A 586 -39.41 -12.68 21.52
C LYS A 586 -40.79 -12.30 20.96
N ALA A 587 -41.06 -12.56 19.68
CA ALA A 587 -42.37 -12.29 19.08
C ALA A 587 -43.45 -13.29 19.57
N ALA A 588 -43.07 -14.55 19.83
CA ALA A 588 -43.98 -15.59 20.33
C ALA A 588 -44.35 -15.44 21.82
N SER A 589 -43.66 -14.59 22.58
CA SER A 589 -43.85 -14.43 24.03
C SER A 589 -44.70 -13.22 24.44
N THR A 590 -45.53 -12.65 23.56
CA THR A 590 -46.48 -11.60 23.96
C THR A 590 -47.78 -12.27 24.44
N PRO A 591 -48.09 -12.33 25.75
CA PRO A 591 -49.35 -12.88 26.20
C PRO A 591 -50.46 -11.89 25.87
N THR A 592 -51.50 -12.39 25.20
CA THR A 592 -52.77 -11.72 24.98
C THR A 592 -53.35 -11.32 26.33
N CYS A 593 -53.29 -10.03 26.67
CA CYS A 593 -53.99 -9.52 27.84
C CYS A 593 -55.50 -9.52 27.54
N GLN A 594 -56.17 -10.63 27.83
CA GLN A 594 -57.61 -10.61 28.09
C GLN A 594 -57.83 -9.98 29.45
N GLU A 595 -58.31 -8.74 29.48
CA GLU A 595 -58.92 -8.18 30.68
C GLU A 595 -60.43 -8.05 30.45
N LYS A 596 -61.17 -8.99 31.05
CA LYS A 596 -62.62 -9.07 31.06
C LYS A 596 -63.07 -8.61 32.44
N LYS A 597 -63.69 -7.42 32.49
CA LYS A 597 -64.71 -6.93 33.44
C LYS A 597 -64.49 -7.17 34.96
N SER A 598 -64.39 -6.07 35.69
CA SER A 598 -65.39 -5.73 36.71
C SER A 598 -65.77 -4.26 36.63
#